data_AF-A0A3N6LIJ8-F1
#
_entry.id   AF-A0A3N6LIJ8-F1
#
_cell.length_a   1.000
_cell.length_b   1.000
_cell.length_c   1.000
_cell.angle_alpha   90.00
_cell.angle_beta   90.00
_cell.angle_gamma   90.00
#
_symmetry.space_group_name_H-M   'P 1'
#
loop_
_entity.id
_entity.type
_entity.pdbx_description
1 polymer ?
#
loop_
_entity_poly.entity_id
_entity_poly.type
_entity_poly.pdbx_seq_one_letter_code
_entity_poly.pdbx_strand_id
1 'polypeptide(L)'
;MIEDIPAVSALEEGETYHRVKLHEKYGGARYRGIAPCKDHPYVFIFTGDSGEEHGYLDEFRGDTFVYTGEGREGDMEMTQGNKAIRDHREDGREIHLFESNEEAWSVTYVGQFEYADWFPQRLEDTNGNYRKAICFELEPVDNNVEIETYDLGQLDLETLHERAAGTSAAESTEGKTTTTTRTTHPRSEAVKEYALRVADGVCQGCEEHAPFIGKDGEPFLEVHHLYRRSDGGPDHPDNVVALCPNCHQRVHHGQDGDDFNQQLIERSKTPEFE
;
A
#
# COMPACT_ATOMS: atom_id res chain seq x y z
N MET A 1 -15.57 6.72 -26.50
CA MET A 1 -15.61 8.09 -25.96
C MET A 1 -14.44 8.21 -25.00
N ILE A 2 -13.74 9.33 -25.00
CA ILE A 2 -12.55 9.53 -24.15
C ILE A 2 -13.06 9.65 -22.72
N GLU A 3 -12.86 8.63 -21.90
CA GLU A 3 -12.98 8.79 -20.45
C GLU A 3 -11.75 9.59 -20.01
N ASP A 4 -12.01 10.78 -19.47
CA ASP A 4 -10.98 11.68 -18.97
C ASP A 4 -10.37 11.06 -17.71
N ILE A 5 -9.05 11.02 -17.60
CA ILE A 5 -8.38 10.52 -16.39
C ILE A 5 -8.66 11.55 -15.29
N PRO A 6 -9.04 11.16 -14.07
CA PRO A 6 -9.26 12.09 -12.97
C PRO A 6 -7.96 12.80 -12.54
N ALA A 7 -8.04 13.72 -11.58
CA ALA A 7 -6.85 14.25 -10.91
C ALA A 7 -6.06 13.10 -10.26
N VAL A 8 -4.73 13.18 -10.14
CA VAL A 8 -3.94 12.14 -9.43
C VAL A 8 -4.44 11.95 -8.00
N SER A 9 -4.82 13.04 -7.32
CA SER A 9 -5.43 13.04 -5.99
C SER A 9 -6.82 12.40 -5.91
N ALA A 10 -7.40 12.01 -7.05
CA ALA A 10 -8.70 11.36 -7.16
C ALA A 10 -8.58 10.00 -7.87
N LEU A 11 -7.36 9.46 -7.97
CA LEU A 11 -7.18 8.06 -8.31
C LEU A 11 -7.53 7.22 -7.08
N GLU A 12 -8.28 6.15 -7.30
CA GLU A 12 -8.74 5.23 -6.27
C GLU A 12 -7.91 3.95 -6.37
N GLU A 13 -7.41 3.47 -5.22
CA GLU A 13 -6.67 2.21 -5.18
C GLU A 13 -7.56 1.06 -5.65
N GLY A 14 -7.01 0.17 -6.48
CA GLY A 14 -7.75 -0.95 -7.11
C GLY A 14 -8.51 -0.56 -8.37
N GLU A 15 -8.72 0.72 -8.65
CA GLU A 15 -9.35 1.15 -9.90
C GLU A 15 -8.40 1.09 -11.08
N THR A 16 -8.98 0.79 -12.25
CA THR A 16 -8.23 0.61 -13.50
C THR A 16 -8.26 1.89 -14.34
N TYR A 17 -7.09 2.27 -14.84
CA TYR A 17 -6.87 3.45 -15.65
C TYR A 17 -6.13 3.12 -16.94
N HIS A 18 -6.29 3.99 -17.94
CA HIS A 18 -5.60 3.82 -19.21
C HIS A 18 -4.24 4.54 -19.19
N ARG A 19 -3.13 3.79 -19.18
CA ARG A 19 -1.74 4.30 -19.07
C ARG A 19 -1.40 5.38 -20.09
N VAL A 20 -1.89 5.25 -21.32
CA VAL A 20 -1.64 6.28 -22.35
C VAL A 20 -2.26 7.61 -21.96
N LYS A 21 -3.45 7.58 -21.36
CA LYS A 21 -4.17 8.79 -20.95
C LYS A 21 -3.51 9.45 -19.75
N LEU A 22 -2.98 8.65 -18.82
CA LEU A 22 -2.11 9.15 -17.74
C LEU A 22 -0.94 9.97 -18.30
N HIS A 23 -0.23 9.42 -19.30
CA HIS A 23 0.91 10.11 -19.91
C HIS A 23 0.52 11.28 -20.81
N GLU A 24 -0.61 11.22 -21.50
CA GLU A 24 -1.14 12.37 -22.26
C GLU A 24 -1.46 13.55 -21.34
N LYS A 25 -1.95 13.27 -20.12
CA LYS A 25 -2.34 14.29 -19.14
C LYS A 25 -1.17 14.82 -18.32
N TYR A 26 -0.32 13.94 -17.80
CA TYR A 26 0.73 14.29 -16.82
C TYR A 26 2.16 14.17 -17.36
N GLY A 27 2.35 13.72 -18.60
CA GLY A 27 3.66 13.48 -19.19
C GLY A 27 4.34 12.22 -18.63
N GLY A 28 5.67 12.20 -18.66
CA GLY A 28 6.47 11.02 -18.29
C GLY A 28 6.72 10.07 -19.47
N ALA A 29 7.66 9.15 -19.29
CA ALA A 29 8.09 8.23 -20.34
C ALA A 29 7.14 7.02 -20.46
N ARG A 30 6.27 7.05 -21.47
CA ARG A 30 5.19 6.06 -21.70
C ARG A 30 5.59 4.59 -21.68
N TYR A 31 6.83 4.27 -22.05
CA TYR A 31 7.32 2.89 -22.22
C TYR A 31 8.30 2.45 -21.13
N ARG A 32 8.54 3.27 -20.11
CA ARG A 32 9.50 2.96 -19.03
C ARG A 32 8.77 2.57 -17.76
N GLY A 33 9.36 1.66 -16.99
CA GLY A 33 8.86 1.28 -15.65
C GLY A 33 8.88 2.48 -14.71
N ILE A 34 9.91 3.32 -14.77
CA ILE A 34 10.01 4.57 -14.01
C ILE A 34 9.82 5.76 -14.93
N ALA A 35 8.79 6.55 -14.66
CA ALA A 35 8.36 7.68 -15.48
C ALA A 35 8.19 8.95 -14.65
N PRO A 36 9.28 9.70 -14.40
CA PRO A 36 9.19 11.03 -13.82
C PRO A 36 8.45 11.99 -14.75
N CYS A 37 7.42 12.67 -14.24
CA CYS A 37 6.67 13.68 -14.96
C CYS A 37 7.42 15.01 -14.92
N LYS A 38 7.61 15.64 -16.08
CA LYS A 38 8.45 16.85 -16.16
C LYS A 38 7.76 18.10 -15.59
N ASP A 39 6.49 18.24 -15.90
CA ASP A 39 5.70 19.44 -15.59
C ASP A 39 4.73 19.22 -14.41
N HIS A 40 4.82 18.06 -13.75
CA HIS A 40 4.01 17.66 -12.60
C HIS A 40 4.89 17.02 -11.52
N PRO A 41 4.53 17.15 -10.23
CA PRO A 41 5.33 16.64 -9.12
C PRO A 41 5.15 15.13 -8.93
N TYR A 42 5.18 14.33 -10.01
CA TYR A 42 4.88 12.91 -9.96
C TYR A 42 6.03 12.07 -10.53
N VAL A 43 6.25 10.92 -9.92
CA VAL A 43 7.03 9.81 -10.47
C VAL A 43 6.10 8.61 -10.56
N PHE A 44 5.65 8.29 -11.77
CA PHE A 44 4.86 7.08 -11.97
C PHE A 44 5.79 5.87 -12.09
N ILE A 45 5.55 4.85 -11.28
CA ILE A 45 6.24 3.56 -11.38
C ILE A 45 5.24 2.47 -11.76
N PHE A 46 5.70 1.54 -12.61
CA PHE A 46 4.87 0.48 -13.16
C PHE A 46 5.53 -0.88 -12.88
N THR A 47 4.75 -1.80 -12.30
CA THR A 47 5.09 -3.22 -12.11
C THR A 47 4.28 -4.12 -13.06
N GLY A 48 4.68 -5.39 -13.20
CA GLY A 48 4.01 -6.44 -13.98
C GLY A 48 4.93 -7.23 -14.93
N ASP A 49 4.36 -8.21 -15.63
CA ASP A 49 5.04 -9.28 -16.38
C ASP A 49 6.17 -8.83 -17.32
N SER A 50 6.05 -7.65 -17.93
CA SER A 50 7.10 -7.12 -18.83
C SER A 50 8.45 -6.86 -18.13
N GLY A 51 8.47 -6.78 -16.79
CA GLY A 51 9.68 -6.66 -16.00
C GLY A 51 10.40 -8.00 -15.81
N GLU A 52 9.67 -9.10 -15.72
CA GLU A 52 10.24 -10.44 -15.55
C GLU A 52 11.15 -10.83 -16.73
N GLU A 53 10.78 -10.42 -17.95
CA GLU A 53 11.60 -10.59 -19.17
C GLU A 53 13.00 -9.94 -19.05
N HIS A 54 13.14 -8.96 -18.15
CA HIS A 54 14.40 -8.27 -17.89
C HIS A 54 15.08 -8.71 -16.60
N GLY A 55 14.56 -9.75 -15.94
CA GLY A 55 15.02 -10.26 -14.65
C GLY A 55 14.72 -9.31 -13.48
N TYR A 56 13.63 -8.56 -13.57
CA TYR A 56 13.12 -7.77 -12.44
C TYR A 56 12.32 -8.67 -11.51
N LEU A 57 12.42 -8.39 -10.21
CA LEU A 57 11.75 -9.15 -9.16
C LEU A 57 11.11 -8.14 -8.20
N ASP A 58 9.90 -7.72 -8.56
CA ASP A 58 9.11 -6.79 -7.77
C ASP A 58 8.19 -7.61 -6.85
N GLU A 59 8.15 -7.26 -5.56
CA GLU A 59 7.37 -8.03 -4.59
C GLU A 59 6.93 -7.18 -3.40
N PHE A 60 5.80 -7.53 -2.80
CA PHE A 60 5.43 -7.02 -1.48
C PHE A 60 6.07 -7.87 -0.38
N ARG A 61 6.68 -7.21 0.61
CA ARG A 61 7.19 -7.81 1.85
C ARG A 61 6.47 -7.14 3.04
N GLY A 62 5.30 -7.66 3.38
CA GLY A 62 4.36 -6.95 4.26
C GLY A 62 3.83 -5.70 3.54
N ASP A 63 3.84 -4.55 4.22
CA ASP A 63 3.44 -3.26 3.62
C ASP A 63 4.52 -2.67 2.71
N THR A 64 5.78 -3.09 2.85
CA THR A 64 6.88 -2.57 2.04
C THR A 64 6.84 -3.20 0.64
N PHE A 65 6.75 -2.36 -0.38
CA PHE A 65 6.92 -2.79 -1.76
C PHE A 65 8.40 -2.73 -2.16
N VAL A 66 8.96 -3.88 -2.51
CA VAL A 66 10.31 -3.99 -3.06
C VAL A 66 10.23 -3.84 -4.57
N TYR A 67 10.77 -2.74 -5.08
CA TYR A 67 10.73 -2.41 -6.51
C TYR A 67 12.12 -2.49 -7.14
N THR A 68 12.25 -3.21 -8.24
CA THR A 68 13.50 -3.32 -9.00
C THR A 68 13.72 -2.06 -9.83
N GLY A 69 14.89 -1.43 -9.66
CA GLY A 69 15.29 -0.26 -10.42
C GLY A 69 15.45 -0.52 -11.91
N GLU A 70 15.54 0.57 -12.67
CA GLU A 70 15.76 0.51 -14.11
C GLU A 70 17.21 0.17 -14.46
N GLY A 71 17.36 -0.61 -15.54
CA GLY A 71 18.65 -1.05 -16.07
C GLY A 71 18.49 -2.45 -16.64
N ARG A 72 18.57 -2.62 -17.95
CA ARG A 72 18.22 -3.89 -18.62
C ARG A 72 19.39 -4.85 -18.78
N GLU A 73 20.60 -4.31 -18.81
CA GLU A 73 21.85 -5.04 -19.09
C GLU A 73 22.95 -4.55 -18.17
N GLY A 74 23.75 -5.48 -17.64
CA GLY A 74 24.85 -5.16 -16.72
C GLY A 74 24.40 -4.56 -15.38
N ASP A 75 25.39 -4.16 -14.58
CA ASP A 75 25.14 -3.58 -13.25
C ASP A 75 24.31 -2.30 -13.35
N MET A 76 23.28 -2.19 -12.50
CA MET A 76 22.41 -1.02 -12.48
C MET A 76 23.11 0.17 -11.84
N GLU A 77 22.81 1.37 -12.36
CA GLU A 77 23.36 2.62 -11.88
C GLU A 77 22.27 3.49 -11.25
N MET A 78 22.61 4.19 -10.17
CA MET A 78 21.71 5.13 -9.48
C MET A 78 21.60 6.46 -10.27
N THR A 79 21.09 6.39 -11.50
CA THR A 79 20.91 7.51 -12.42
C THR A 79 19.47 7.57 -12.94
N GLN A 80 19.10 8.67 -13.60
CA GLN A 80 17.80 8.83 -14.28
C GLN A 80 16.59 8.44 -13.40
N GLY A 81 15.82 7.41 -13.76
CA GLY A 81 14.64 6.97 -13.02
C GLY A 81 14.98 6.44 -11.62
N ASN A 82 16.09 5.70 -11.48
CA ASN A 82 16.56 5.24 -10.16
C ASN A 82 16.84 6.42 -9.24
N LYS A 83 17.48 7.46 -9.77
CA LYS A 83 17.71 8.71 -9.04
C LYS A 83 16.38 9.41 -8.71
N ALA A 84 15.41 9.41 -9.63
CA ALA A 84 14.11 10.05 -9.42
C ALA A 84 13.29 9.39 -8.31
N ILE A 85 13.42 8.06 -8.10
CA ILE A 85 12.85 7.39 -6.93
C ILE A 85 13.56 7.82 -5.66
N ARG A 86 14.90 7.67 -5.60
CA ARG A 86 15.67 7.95 -4.38
C ARG A 86 15.54 9.41 -3.90
N ASP A 87 15.58 10.36 -4.83
CA ASP A 87 15.61 11.80 -4.52
C ASP A 87 14.20 12.43 -4.54
N HIS A 88 13.13 11.62 -4.65
CA HIS A 88 11.78 12.13 -4.91
C HIS A 88 11.31 13.19 -3.88
N ARG A 89 11.59 12.98 -2.59
CA ARG A 89 11.28 13.95 -1.51
C ARG A 89 12.01 15.27 -1.71
N GLU A 90 13.31 15.22 -2.01
CA GLU A 90 14.15 16.41 -2.20
C GLU A 90 13.70 17.21 -3.44
N ASP A 91 13.25 16.49 -4.47
CA ASP A 91 12.71 17.06 -5.70
C ASP A 91 11.22 17.48 -5.57
N GLY A 92 10.58 17.25 -4.42
CA GLY A 92 9.18 17.58 -4.16
C GLY A 92 8.20 16.80 -5.03
N ARG A 93 8.45 15.50 -5.23
CA ARG A 93 7.66 14.60 -6.08
C ARG A 93 7.05 13.46 -5.30
N GLU A 94 5.84 13.09 -5.68
CA GLU A 94 5.08 11.94 -5.17
C GLU A 94 5.36 10.72 -6.06
N ILE A 95 5.53 9.54 -5.46
CA ILE A 95 5.65 8.28 -6.20
C ILE A 95 4.28 7.62 -6.25
N HIS A 96 3.81 7.27 -7.44
CA HIS A 96 2.54 6.55 -7.63
C HIS A 96 2.81 5.23 -8.32
N LEU A 97 2.40 4.13 -7.68
CA LEU A 97 2.57 2.78 -8.17
C LEU A 97 1.34 2.33 -8.94
N PHE A 98 1.60 1.71 -10.09
CA PHE A 98 0.60 1.10 -10.94
C PHE A 98 1.02 -0.33 -11.30
N GLU A 99 0.06 -1.25 -11.33
CA GLU A 99 0.24 -2.61 -11.80
C GLU A 99 -0.30 -2.75 -13.23
N SER A 100 0.45 -3.44 -14.09
CA SER A 100 0.03 -3.67 -15.49
C SER A 100 -0.94 -4.83 -15.57
N ASN A 101 -2.09 -4.61 -16.21
CA ASN A 101 -3.09 -5.67 -16.42
C ASN A 101 -2.81 -6.42 -17.73
N GLU A 102 -3.47 -7.58 -17.92
CA GLU A 102 -3.40 -8.36 -19.17
C GLU A 102 -3.87 -7.56 -20.39
N GLU A 103 -4.83 -6.65 -20.21
CA GLU A 103 -5.31 -5.78 -21.27
C GLU A 103 -4.28 -4.69 -21.60
N ALA A 104 -3.98 -4.53 -22.89
CA ALA A 104 -3.00 -3.56 -23.35
C ALA A 104 -3.33 -2.13 -22.89
N TRP A 105 -2.34 -1.46 -22.28
CA TRP A 105 -2.46 -0.10 -21.73
C TRP A 105 -3.39 0.05 -20.53
N SER A 106 -3.93 -1.05 -20.00
CA SER A 106 -4.70 -1.09 -18.78
C SER A 106 -3.77 -1.22 -17.58
N VAL A 107 -3.91 -0.33 -16.60
CA VAL A 107 -3.12 -0.35 -15.37
C VAL A 107 -4.01 -0.12 -14.16
N THR A 108 -3.81 -0.90 -13.10
CA THR A 108 -4.50 -0.74 -11.82
C THR A 108 -3.68 0.19 -10.93
N TYR A 109 -4.32 1.19 -10.33
CA TYR A 109 -3.62 2.06 -9.39
C TYR A 109 -3.46 1.36 -8.05
N VAL A 110 -2.22 1.20 -7.59
CA VAL A 110 -1.91 0.49 -6.34
C VAL A 110 -1.89 1.46 -5.15
N GLY A 111 -1.39 2.68 -5.36
CA GLY A 111 -1.32 3.70 -4.32
C GLY A 111 -0.15 4.65 -4.49
N GLN A 112 -0.08 5.62 -3.57
CA GLN A 112 1.07 6.50 -3.44
C GLN A 112 2.10 5.85 -2.50
N PHE A 113 3.39 6.04 -2.75
CA PHE A 113 4.48 5.45 -1.99
C PHE A 113 5.59 6.48 -1.70
N GLU A 114 6.42 6.15 -0.71
CA GLU A 114 7.60 6.89 -0.27
C GLU A 114 8.83 5.99 -0.33
N TYR A 115 9.94 6.54 -0.77
CA TYR A 115 11.23 5.87 -0.69
C TYR A 115 11.70 5.76 0.76
N ALA A 116 11.97 4.54 1.21
CA ALA A 116 12.52 4.26 2.53
C ALA A 116 14.03 3.98 2.47
N ASP A 117 14.44 2.97 1.71
CA ASP A 117 15.86 2.64 1.49
C ASP A 117 16.06 1.90 0.15
N TRP A 118 17.30 1.52 -0.17
CA TRP A 118 17.60 0.59 -1.26
C TRP A 118 18.71 -0.37 -0.88
N PHE A 119 18.72 -1.54 -1.50
CA PHE A 119 19.77 -2.53 -1.35
C PHE A 119 20.16 -3.15 -2.70
N PRO A 120 21.40 -3.64 -2.82
CA PRO A 120 21.81 -4.36 -4.01
C PRO A 120 21.39 -5.84 -3.95
N GLN A 121 20.84 -6.36 -5.05
CA GLN A 121 20.52 -7.78 -5.21
C GLN A 121 21.20 -8.35 -6.46
N ARG A 122 21.59 -9.63 -6.43
CA ARG A 122 22.04 -10.31 -7.65
C ARG A 122 20.83 -10.85 -8.40
N LEU A 123 20.57 -10.29 -9.57
CA LEU A 123 19.50 -10.73 -10.49
C LEU A 123 20.09 -11.00 -11.86
N GLU A 124 19.38 -11.79 -12.67
CA GLU A 124 19.72 -11.95 -14.08
C GLU A 124 19.34 -10.69 -14.86
N ASP A 125 20.09 -10.40 -15.91
CA ASP A 125 19.76 -9.35 -16.86
C ASP A 125 19.02 -9.91 -18.07
N THR A 126 18.67 -9.04 -19.02
CA THR A 126 17.93 -9.45 -20.24
C THR A 126 18.68 -10.52 -21.06
N ASN A 127 20.00 -10.63 -20.89
CA ASN A 127 20.85 -11.59 -21.57
C ASN A 127 21.13 -12.85 -20.71
N GLY A 128 20.48 -12.98 -19.54
CA GLY A 128 20.69 -14.06 -18.59
C GLY A 128 22.00 -13.97 -17.79
N ASN A 129 22.68 -12.82 -17.82
CA ASN A 129 23.90 -12.63 -17.03
C ASN A 129 23.57 -12.06 -15.66
N TYR A 130 24.25 -12.53 -14.61
CA TYR A 130 24.08 -11.94 -13.28
C TYR A 130 24.64 -10.52 -13.23
N ARG A 131 23.79 -9.58 -12.82
CA ARG A 131 24.13 -8.18 -12.55
C ARG A 131 23.89 -7.83 -11.08
N LYS A 132 24.50 -6.74 -10.63
CA LYS A 132 24.11 -6.03 -9.41
C LYS A 132 22.89 -5.17 -9.72
N ALA A 133 21.70 -5.64 -9.35
CA ALA A 133 20.47 -4.89 -9.42
C ALA A 133 20.34 -3.92 -8.23
N ILE A 134 19.62 -2.83 -8.45
CA ILE A 134 19.16 -1.91 -7.41
C ILE A 134 17.72 -2.30 -7.06
N CYS A 135 17.44 -2.57 -5.80
CA CYS A 135 16.09 -2.83 -5.29
C CYS A 135 15.75 -1.74 -4.28
N PHE A 136 14.61 -1.08 -4.47
CA PHE A 136 14.09 -0.03 -3.61
C PHE A 136 13.08 -0.59 -2.63
N GLU A 137 13.17 -0.21 -1.37
CA GLU A 137 12.11 -0.41 -0.38
C GLU A 137 11.21 0.82 -0.40
N LEU A 138 9.95 0.62 -0.78
CA LEU A 138 8.94 1.66 -0.87
C LEU A 138 7.84 1.41 0.16
N GLU A 139 7.54 2.41 0.98
CA GLU A 139 6.48 2.35 1.98
C GLU A 139 5.23 3.07 1.44
N PRO A 140 4.02 2.52 1.62
CA PRO A 140 2.80 3.19 1.16
C PRO A 140 2.63 4.52 1.89
N VAL A 141 2.24 5.55 1.13
CA VAL A 141 1.64 6.75 1.71
C VAL A 141 0.19 6.39 1.94
N ASP A 142 -0.17 6.31 3.20
CA ASP A 142 -1.57 6.21 3.57
C ASP A 142 -2.31 7.42 2.99
N ASN A 143 -3.31 7.16 2.15
CA ASN A 143 -4.18 8.18 1.58
C ASN A 143 -4.83 8.97 2.73
N ASN A 144 -4.18 10.08 3.10
CA ASN A 144 -4.65 11.03 4.09
C ASN A 144 -5.88 11.72 3.51
N VAL A 145 -7.05 11.10 3.68
CA VAL A 145 -8.25 11.90 3.87
C VAL A 145 -8.00 12.65 5.17
N GLU A 146 -7.81 13.97 5.09
CA GLU A 146 -7.78 14.83 6.27
C GLU A 146 -9.16 14.75 6.96
N ILE A 147 -9.31 13.79 7.87
CA ILE A 147 -10.49 13.68 8.72
C ILE A 147 -10.22 14.55 9.95
N GLU A 148 -10.84 15.72 10.03
CA GLU A 148 -10.96 16.39 11.33
C GLU A 148 -11.78 15.49 12.25
N THR A 149 -11.22 14.89 13.30
CA THR A 149 -11.91 14.59 14.58
C THR A 149 -11.08 13.77 15.59
N TYR A 150 -11.18 14.19 16.88
CA TYR A 150 -10.92 13.56 18.20
C TYR A 150 -10.05 12.29 18.35
N ASP A 151 -9.26 12.27 19.44
CA ASP A 151 -8.52 11.12 20.01
C ASP A 151 -9.19 9.78 19.70
N LEU A 152 -8.56 8.97 18.83
CA LEU A 152 -9.09 7.67 18.38
C LEU A 152 -9.50 6.80 19.57
N GLY A 153 -8.76 6.90 20.69
CA GLY A 153 -9.01 6.20 21.96
C GLY A 153 -10.41 6.36 22.53
N GLN A 154 -11.16 7.40 22.13
CA GLN A 154 -12.48 7.72 22.68
C GLN A 154 -13.65 7.34 21.77
N LEU A 155 -13.38 6.85 20.56
CA LEU A 155 -14.41 6.49 19.61
C LEU A 155 -14.98 5.10 19.90
N ASP A 156 -16.29 4.92 19.67
CA ASP A 156 -16.87 3.59 19.57
C ASP A 156 -16.45 2.88 18.26
N LEU A 157 -16.62 1.55 18.24
CA LEU A 157 -16.20 0.71 17.10
C LEU A 157 -16.93 1.05 15.80
N GLU A 158 -18.21 1.46 15.87
CA GLU A 158 -19.02 1.81 14.70
C GLU A 158 -18.50 3.10 14.04
N THR A 159 -18.27 4.14 14.83
CA THR A 159 -17.68 5.40 14.37
C THR A 159 -16.27 5.19 13.82
N LEU A 160 -15.48 4.32 14.46
CA LEU A 160 -14.13 3.99 14.02
C LEU A 160 -14.15 3.22 12.69
N HIS A 161 -15.11 2.29 12.50
CA HIS A 161 -15.34 1.59 11.25
C HIS A 161 -15.71 2.54 10.12
N GLU A 162 -16.66 3.46 10.33
CA GLU A 162 -17.06 4.45 9.32
C GLU A 162 -15.89 5.33 8.87
N ARG A 163 -15.03 5.73 9.82
CA ARG A 163 -13.81 6.50 9.51
C ARG A 163 -12.81 5.67 8.74
N ALA A 164 -12.58 4.43 9.15
CA ALA A 164 -11.69 3.50 8.47
C ALA A 164 -12.20 3.16 7.06
N ALA A 165 -13.51 3.09 6.86
CA ALA A 165 -14.17 2.89 5.57
C ALA A 165 -14.16 4.16 4.69
N GLY A 166 -14.00 5.34 5.30
CA GLY A 166 -14.10 6.65 4.64
C GLY A 166 -15.52 7.06 4.29
N THR A 167 -16.52 6.48 4.96
CA THR A 167 -17.94 6.78 4.77
C THR A 167 -18.42 7.98 5.59
N SER A 168 -17.54 8.58 6.40
CA SER A 168 -17.82 9.79 7.18
C SER A 168 -18.04 11.01 6.26
N ALA A 169 -19.27 11.18 5.78
CA ALA A 169 -19.73 12.46 5.28
C ALA A 169 -19.68 13.49 6.41
N ALA A 170 -19.16 14.69 6.12
CA ALA A 170 -19.14 15.81 7.03
C ALA A 170 -20.57 16.18 7.49
N GLU A 171 -21.02 15.62 8.61
CA GLU A 171 -22.17 16.17 9.33
C GLU A 171 -21.67 17.24 10.31
N SER A 172 -21.69 18.48 9.81
CA SER A 172 -21.61 19.70 10.60
C SER A 172 -22.76 19.72 11.62
N THR A 173 -22.47 19.29 12.85
CA THR A 173 -23.31 19.59 14.01
C THR A 173 -22.74 20.81 14.73
N GLU A 174 -23.37 21.97 14.49
CA GLU A 174 -23.18 23.16 15.32
C GLU A 174 -23.48 22.83 16.78
N GLY A 175 -22.49 22.90 17.67
CA GLY A 175 -22.78 22.91 19.10
C GLY A 175 -21.64 22.65 20.06
N LYS A 176 -21.12 23.77 20.60
CA LYS A 176 -20.56 23.94 21.95
C LYS A 176 -19.06 23.69 22.14
N THR A 177 -18.38 24.83 22.27
CA THR A 177 -17.01 25.09 22.68
C THR A 177 -16.58 24.21 23.87
N THR A 178 -15.75 23.21 23.60
CA THR A 178 -14.80 22.66 24.57
C THR A 178 -13.45 22.60 23.87
N THR A 179 -12.44 23.21 24.49
CA THR A 179 -11.07 23.26 23.96
C THR A 179 -10.45 21.87 24.05
N THR A 180 -10.72 21.01 23.07
CA THR A 180 -10.03 19.73 22.89
C THR A 180 -8.92 19.94 21.87
N THR A 181 -7.69 19.62 22.26
CA THR A 181 -6.53 19.55 21.36
C THR A 181 -6.89 18.64 20.18
N ARG A 182 -6.93 19.18 18.97
CA ARG A 182 -7.14 18.41 17.74
C ARG A 182 -5.82 17.74 17.36
N THR A 183 -5.80 16.41 17.37
CA THR A 183 -4.78 15.59 16.70
C THR A 183 -5.36 15.05 15.41
N THR A 184 -4.60 15.12 14.33
CA THR A 184 -4.95 14.58 13.02
C THR A 184 -4.35 13.18 12.91
N HIS A 185 -5.16 12.17 12.61
CA HIS A 185 -4.75 10.78 12.45
C HIS A 185 -5.04 10.31 11.01
N PRO A 186 -4.10 9.68 10.29
CA PRO A 186 -4.34 9.10 8.97
C PRO A 186 -5.46 8.06 8.96
N ARG A 187 -6.12 7.86 7.81
CA ARG A 187 -7.15 6.81 7.61
C ARG A 187 -6.62 5.42 7.96
N SER A 188 -5.39 5.12 7.58
CA SER A 188 -4.71 3.86 7.93
C SER A 188 -4.58 3.64 9.43
N GLU A 189 -4.43 4.71 10.22
CA GLU A 189 -4.39 4.63 11.67
C GLU A 189 -5.77 4.25 12.21
N ALA A 190 -6.85 4.76 11.60
CA ALA A 190 -8.21 4.33 11.93
C ALA A 190 -8.47 2.87 11.50
N VAL A 191 -7.99 2.43 10.32
CA VAL A 191 -8.09 1.03 9.86
C VAL A 191 -7.33 0.09 10.82
N LYS A 192 -6.11 0.48 11.19
CA LYS A 192 -5.25 -0.28 12.11
C LYS A 192 -5.88 -0.36 13.50
N GLU A 193 -6.28 0.79 14.06
CA GLU A 193 -6.92 0.86 15.37
C GLU A 193 -8.22 0.04 15.39
N TYR A 194 -9.02 0.11 14.33
CA TYR A 194 -10.23 -0.68 14.18
C TYR A 194 -9.92 -2.18 14.25
N ALA A 195 -8.99 -2.67 13.42
CA ALA A 195 -8.61 -4.08 13.38
C ALA A 195 -8.09 -4.58 14.73
N LEU A 196 -7.26 -3.78 15.41
CA LEU A 196 -6.71 -4.13 16.72
C LEU A 196 -7.79 -4.20 17.81
N ARG A 197 -8.78 -3.29 17.79
CA ARG A 197 -9.89 -3.31 18.76
C ARG A 197 -10.86 -4.45 18.52
N VAL A 198 -11.19 -4.73 17.25
CA VAL A 198 -12.03 -5.90 16.90
C VAL A 198 -11.38 -7.20 17.37
N ALA A 199 -10.06 -7.28 17.29
CA ALA A 199 -9.32 -8.45 17.73
C ALA A 199 -9.27 -8.62 19.26
N ASP A 200 -9.48 -7.54 20.04
CA ASP A 200 -9.44 -7.54 21.51
C ASP A 200 -8.23 -8.31 22.10
N GLY A 201 -7.06 -8.11 21.49
CA GLY A 201 -5.82 -8.77 21.88
C GLY A 201 -5.77 -10.29 21.61
N VAL A 202 -6.65 -10.82 20.76
CA VAL A 202 -6.67 -12.21 20.29
C VAL A 202 -6.30 -12.26 18.82
N CYS A 203 -5.34 -13.12 18.46
CA CYS A 203 -4.94 -13.33 17.08
C CYS A 203 -6.09 -13.97 16.28
N GLN A 204 -6.52 -13.34 15.19
CA GLN A 204 -7.62 -13.86 14.34
C GLN A 204 -7.20 -15.05 13.45
N GLY A 205 -5.90 -15.40 13.44
CA GLY A 205 -5.40 -16.57 12.72
C GLY A 205 -5.29 -17.84 13.56
N CYS A 206 -4.76 -17.75 14.77
CA CYS A 206 -4.60 -18.91 15.67
C CYS A 206 -5.53 -18.90 16.88
N GLU A 207 -6.33 -17.84 17.07
CA GLU A 207 -7.28 -17.69 18.18
C GLU A 207 -6.63 -17.67 19.58
N GLU A 208 -5.32 -17.45 19.63
CA GLU A 208 -4.56 -17.30 20.88
C GLU A 208 -4.39 -15.82 21.21
N HIS A 209 -4.25 -15.51 22.51
CA HIS A 209 -3.90 -14.16 22.95
C HIS A 209 -2.58 -13.68 22.33
N ALA A 210 -2.47 -12.35 22.18
CA ALA A 210 -1.24 -11.69 21.77
C ALA A 210 -0.05 -12.21 22.60
N PRO A 211 1.09 -12.52 21.98
CA PRO A 211 2.19 -13.20 22.65
C PRO A 211 2.88 -12.36 23.73
N PHE A 212 2.72 -11.04 23.69
CA PHE A 212 3.26 -10.11 24.66
C PHE A 212 2.52 -8.77 24.61
N ILE A 213 2.79 -7.92 25.61
CA ILE A 213 2.32 -6.54 25.69
C ILE A 213 3.41 -5.61 25.13
N GLY A 214 2.99 -4.67 24.29
CA GLY A 214 3.83 -3.64 23.69
C GLY A 214 4.34 -2.60 24.68
N LYS A 215 5.16 -1.66 24.20
CA LYS A 215 5.72 -0.57 25.03
C LYS A 215 4.67 0.49 25.40
N ASP A 216 3.62 0.56 24.61
CA ASP A 216 2.39 1.34 24.80
C ASP A 216 1.48 0.74 25.88
N GLY A 217 1.69 -0.52 26.26
CA GLY A 217 0.85 -1.22 27.24
C GLY A 217 -0.26 -2.05 26.60
N GLU A 218 -0.32 -2.12 25.26
CA GLU A 218 -1.37 -2.81 24.51
C GLU A 218 -0.94 -4.23 24.05
N PRO A 219 -1.87 -5.16 23.83
CA PRO A 219 -1.57 -6.47 23.24
C PRO A 219 -0.89 -6.34 21.87
N PHE A 220 0.27 -7.00 21.67
CA PHE A 220 1.01 -6.89 20.42
C PHE A 220 0.43 -7.80 19.32
N LEU A 221 -0.26 -7.19 18.35
CA LEU A 221 -0.72 -7.81 17.11
C LEU A 221 -0.32 -6.94 15.91
N GLU A 222 -0.16 -7.58 14.76
CA GLU A 222 0.18 -6.96 13.47
C GLU A 222 -1.05 -7.01 12.56
N VAL A 223 -1.37 -5.91 11.88
CA VAL A 223 -2.51 -5.86 10.96
C VAL A 223 -2.06 -6.38 9.60
N HIS A 224 -2.86 -7.28 9.02
CA HIS A 224 -2.60 -7.98 7.77
C HIS A 224 -3.78 -7.82 6.82
N HIS A 225 -3.53 -7.40 5.58
CA HIS A 225 -4.58 -7.31 4.54
C HIS A 225 -4.91 -8.70 3.97
N LEU A 226 -6.19 -9.06 4.00
CA LEU A 226 -6.69 -10.36 3.55
C LEU A 226 -6.58 -10.53 2.03
N TYR A 227 -6.99 -9.52 1.29
CA TYR A 227 -6.76 -9.39 -0.14
C TYR A 227 -5.55 -8.48 -0.34
N ARG A 228 -4.55 -8.96 -1.10
CA ARG A 228 -3.35 -8.17 -1.40
C ARG A 228 -3.79 -6.85 -2.04
N ARG A 229 -3.14 -5.73 -1.69
CA ARG A 229 -3.42 -4.43 -2.32
C ARG A 229 -3.16 -4.44 -3.84
N SER A 230 -2.25 -5.30 -4.32
CA SER A 230 -2.04 -5.57 -5.76
C SER A 230 -3.27 -6.22 -6.43
N ASP A 231 -3.97 -7.11 -5.73
CA ASP A 231 -5.19 -7.77 -6.24
C ASP A 231 -6.45 -6.88 -6.08
N GLY A 232 -6.28 -5.58 -5.81
CA GLY A 232 -7.37 -4.61 -5.65
C GLY A 232 -8.06 -4.62 -4.29
N GLY A 233 -7.43 -5.14 -3.24
CA GLY A 233 -7.97 -5.07 -1.88
C GLY A 233 -7.85 -3.64 -1.31
N PRO A 234 -8.95 -2.91 -1.05
CA PRO A 234 -8.89 -1.55 -0.52
C PRO A 234 -8.30 -1.52 0.90
N ASP A 235 -7.66 -0.40 1.28
CA ASP A 235 -7.35 -0.07 2.67
C ASP A 235 -8.63 0.20 3.45
N HIS A 236 -9.27 -0.90 3.84
CA HIS A 236 -10.63 -0.94 4.33
C HIS A 236 -10.68 -1.81 5.59
N PRO A 237 -11.46 -1.42 6.61
CA PRO A 237 -11.60 -2.20 7.84
C PRO A 237 -12.05 -3.64 7.58
N ASP A 238 -12.82 -3.88 6.51
CA ASP A 238 -13.30 -5.22 6.13
C ASP A 238 -12.24 -6.07 5.39
N ASN A 239 -11.12 -5.47 4.99
CA ASN A 239 -10.03 -6.16 4.27
C ASN A 239 -8.81 -6.41 5.17
N VAL A 240 -8.91 -6.21 6.48
CA VAL A 240 -7.77 -6.37 7.40
C VAL A 240 -8.11 -7.28 8.58
N VAL A 241 -7.09 -7.99 9.08
CA VAL A 241 -7.17 -8.81 10.30
C VAL A 241 -5.96 -8.57 11.18
N ALA A 242 -6.10 -8.74 12.50
CA ALA A 242 -4.99 -8.67 13.43
C ALA A 242 -4.43 -10.07 13.71
N LEU A 243 -3.13 -10.24 13.46
CA LEU A 243 -2.40 -11.51 13.61
C LEU A 243 -1.27 -11.37 14.62
N CYS A 244 -0.95 -12.46 15.32
CA CYS A 244 0.30 -12.51 16.08
C CYS A 244 1.50 -12.60 15.11
N PRO A 245 2.71 -12.22 15.54
CA PRO A 245 3.92 -12.27 14.72
C PRO A 245 4.16 -13.62 14.04
N ASN A 246 3.84 -14.74 14.72
CA ASN A 246 4.02 -16.06 14.14
C ASN A 246 3.02 -16.34 13.01
N CYS A 247 1.75 -15.95 13.18
CA CYS A 247 0.73 -16.12 12.16
C CYS A 247 0.97 -15.19 10.97
N HIS A 248 1.34 -13.94 11.23
CA HIS A 248 1.66 -12.97 10.20
C HIS A 248 2.84 -13.44 9.35
N GLN A 249 3.93 -13.91 9.99
CA GLN A 249 5.08 -14.49 9.28
C GLN A 249 4.72 -15.79 8.54
N ARG A 250 3.80 -16.62 9.06
CA ARG A 250 3.31 -17.82 8.36
C ARG A 250 2.60 -17.48 7.07
N VAL A 251 1.79 -16.41 7.03
CA VAL A 251 1.14 -15.96 5.78
C VAL A 251 2.19 -15.62 4.72
N HIS A 252 3.25 -14.90 5.07
CA HIS A 252 4.24 -14.44 4.10
C HIS A 252 5.35 -15.44 3.76
N HIS A 253 5.72 -16.31 4.69
CA HIS A 253 6.91 -17.16 4.56
C HIS A 253 6.64 -18.65 4.80
N GLY A 254 5.42 -19.01 5.22
CA GLY A 254 5.00 -20.39 5.38
C GLY A 254 4.89 -21.08 4.03
N GLN A 255 5.25 -22.37 3.98
CA GLN A 255 5.00 -23.20 2.79
C GLN A 255 3.51 -23.29 2.44
N ASP A 256 2.66 -23.08 3.45
CA ASP A 256 1.20 -23.07 3.39
C ASP A 256 0.63 -21.64 3.53
N GLY A 257 1.42 -20.60 3.25
CA GLY A 257 1.03 -19.21 3.46
C GLY A 257 -0.21 -18.80 2.67
N ASP A 258 -0.27 -19.13 1.38
CA ASP A 258 -1.44 -18.84 0.52
C ASP A 258 -2.70 -19.58 1.01
N ASP A 259 -2.58 -20.88 1.33
CA ASP A 259 -3.67 -21.69 1.89
C ASP A 259 -4.14 -21.15 3.25
N PHE A 260 -3.22 -20.65 4.07
CA PHE A 260 -3.53 -20.05 5.36
C PHE A 260 -4.24 -18.70 5.18
N ASN A 261 -3.81 -17.86 4.24
CA ASN A 261 -4.49 -16.60 3.92
C ASN A 261 -5.91 -16.83 3.41
N GLN A 262 -6.11 -17.85 2.57
CA GLN A 262 -7.44 -18.25 2.09
C GLN A 262 -8.37 -18.64 3.25
N GLN A 263 -7.86 -19.32 4.29
CA GLN A 263 -8.63 -19.63 5.49
C GLN A 263 -8.99 -18.36 6.28
N LEU A 264 -8.08 -17.38 6.38
CA LEU A 264 -8.37 -16.09 7.02
C LEU A 264 -9.49 -15.34 6.27
N ILE A 265 -9.44 -15.32 4.95
CA ILE A 265 -10.49 -14.74 4.09
C ILE A 265 -11.85 -15.40 4.38
N GLU A 266 -11.90 -16.72 4.43
CA GLU A 266 -13.16 -17.45 4.68
C GLU A 266 -13.72 -17.18 6.07
N ARG A 267 -12.85 -17.09 7.09
CA ARG A 267 -13.24 -16.74 8.45
C ARG A 267 -13.77 -15.31 8.56
N SER A 268 -13.13 -14.35 7.90
CA SER A 268 -13.56 -12.94 7.92
C SER A 268 -14.98 -12.72 7.34
N LYS A 269 -15.43 -13.62 6.46
CA LYS A 269 -16.77 -13.59 5.86
C LYS A 269 -17.84 -14.21 6.74
N THR A 270 -17.45 -14.92 7.78
CA THR A 270 -18.36 -15.65 8.65
C THR A 270 -18.60 -14.79 9.89
N PRO A 271 -19.79 -14.19 10.07
CA PRO A 271 -20.09 -13.42 11.26
C PRO A 271 -20.28 -14.40 12.42
N GLU A 272 -19.21 -14.73 13.13
CA GLU A 272 -19.32 -15.40 14.41
C GLU A 272 -19.07 -14.39 15.54
N PHE A 273 -20.09 -14.28 16.39
CA PHE A 273 -20.15 -13.70 17.74
C PHE A 273 -20.74 -12.27 17.87
N GLU A 274 -22.07 -12.19 17.83
CA GLU A 274 -22.87 -11.45 18.83
C GLU A 274 -22.67 -12.02 20.24
#